data_AF-W6TJD0-F1
#
_entry.id   AF-W6TJD0-F1
#
_cell.length_a   1.000
_cell.length_b   1.000
_cell.length_c   1.000
_cell.angle_alpha   90.00
_cell.angle_beta   90.00
_cell.angle_gamma   90.00
#
_symmetry.space_group_name_H-M   'P 1'
#
loop_
_entity.id
_entity.type
_entity.pdbx_description
1 polymer ?
#
loop_
_entity_poly.entity_id
_entity_poly.type
_entity_poly.pdbx_seq_one_letter_code
_entity_poly.pdbx_strand_id
1 'polypeptide(L)'
;MKNIIILIINTGSSSLKFTLYEYQYQSEQILASGIIEKIKTTQAIIKIKFKNKFLELTNLNIKSHKKALKHLIKTLTNKKQKLLII
;
A
#
# COMPACT_ATOMS: atom_id res chain seq x y z
N MET A 1 -22.63 -12.41 -5.86
CA MET A 1 -21.99 -11.43 -6.76
C MET A 1 -20.53 -11.28 -6.37
N LYS A 2 -19.63 -10.94 -7.32
CA LYS A 2 -18.18 -10.98 -7.12
C LYS A 2 -17.68 -9.66 -6.52
N ASN A 3 -16.96 -9.71 -5.40
CA ASN A 3 -16.22 -8.55 -4.90
C ASN A 3 -15.05 -8.26 -5.85
N ILE A 4 -14.86 -6.99 -6.21
CA ILE A 4 -13.74 -6.55 -7.06
C ILE A 4 -12.77 -5.76 -6.19
N ILE A 5 -11.51 -6.18 -6.19
CA ILE A 5 -10.43 -5.49 -5.49
C ILE A 5 -9.63 -4.68 -6.51
N ILE A 6 -9.54 -3.37 -6.31
CA ILE A 6 -8.87 -2.44 -7.23
C ILE A 6 -7.74 -1.74 -6.49
N LEU A 7 -6.50 -1.97 -6.92
CA LEU A 7 -5.33 -1.24 -6.43
C LEU A 7 -4.98 -0.11 -7.40
N ILE A 8 -5.18 1.13 -6.96
CA ILE A 8 -4.78 2.33 -7.69
C ILE A 8 -3.38 2.74 -7.23
N ILE A 9 -2.49 3.03 -8.17
CA ILE A 9 -1.11 3.45 -7.91
C ILE A 9 -0.84 4.75 -8.66
N ASN A 10 -0.24 5.71 -7.98
CA ASN A 10 0.33 6.91 -8.56
C ASN A 10 1.82 6.98 -8.17
N THR A 11 2.71 6.95 -9.15
CA THR A 11 4.16 6.99 -8.94
C THR A 11 4.73 8.34 -9.35
N GLY A 12 5.34 9.05 -8.39
CA GLY A 12 6.24 10.17 -8.69
C GLY A 12 7.68 9.70 -8.89
N SER A 13 8.61 10.62 -9.17
CA SER A 13 10.04 10.30 -9.38
C SER A 13 10.71 9.67 -8.15
N SER A 14 10.22 9.96 -6.94
CA SER A 14 10.75 9.48 -5.65
C SER A 14 9.68 8.93 -4.71
N SER A 15 8.45 8.73 -5.19
CA SER A 15 7.33 8.28 -4.37
C SER A 15 6.39 7.31 -5.09
N LEU A 16 5.64 6.54 -4.30
CA LEU A 16 4.55 5.68 -4.74
C LEU A 16 3.38 5.89 -3.78
N LYS A 17 2.34 6.59 -4.24
CA LYS A 17 1.04 6.71 -3.57
C LYS A 17 0.13 5.58 -4.03
N PHE A 18 -0.69 5.06 -3.13
CA PHE A 18 -1.64 4.01 -3.48
C PHE A 18 -2.94 4.09 -2.68
N THR A 19 -3.99 3.53 -3.26
CA THR A 19 -5.26 3.26 -2.59
C THR A 19 -5.79 1.90 -3.06
N LEU A 20 -6.22 1.06 -2.11
CA LEU A 20 -6.84 -0.23 -2.35
C LEU A 20 -8.34 -0.12 -2.03
N TYR A 21 -9.17 -0.35 -3.04
CA TYR A 21 -10.62 -0.35 -2.94
C TYR A 21 -11.17 -1.78 -2.97
N GLU A 22 -12.22 -2.02 -2.19
CA GLU A 22 -13.19 -3.08 -2.48
C GLU A 22 -14.44 -2.44 -3.06
N TYR A 23 -14.85 -2.94 -4.22
CA TYR A 23 -16.07 -2.55 -4.89
C TYR A 23 -17.09 -3.68 -4.77
N GLN A 24 -18.28 -3.33 -4.30
CA GLN A 24 -19.49 -4.13 -4.32
C GLN A 24 -20.58 -3.33 -5.04
N TYR A 25 -21.64 -4.00 -5.51
CA TYR A 25 -22.72 -3.30 -6.21
C TYR A 25 -23.27 -2.15 -5.35
N GLN A 26 -23.21 -0.92 -5.88
CA GLN A 26 -23.61 0.33 -5.21
C GLN A 26 -22.78 0.74 -3.97
N SER A 27 -21.65 0.09 -3.68
CA SER A 27 -20.77 0.52 -2.59
C SER A 27 -19.29 0.37 -2.93
N GLU A 28 -18.51 1.38 -2.54
CA GLU A 28 -17.06 1.32 -2.58
C GLU A 28 -16.52 1.58 -1.18
N GLN A 29 -15.47 0.85 -0.82
CA GLN A 29 -14.77 1.09 0.43
C GLN A 29 -13.26 1.08 0.22
N ILE A 30 -12.59 2.05 0.85
CA ILE A 30 -11.13 2.05 0.95
C ILE A 30 -10.74 1.06 2.03
N LEU A 31 -10.00 0.02 1.63
CA LEU A 31 -9.42 -0.98 2.55
C LEU A 31 -8.09 -0.48 3.12
N ALA A 32 -7.28 0.14 2.26
CA ALA A 32 -5.99 0.71 2.63
C ALA A 32 -5.63 1.89 1.71
N SER A 33 -4.92 2.87 2.24
CA SER A 33 -4.29 3.92 1.44
C SER A 33 -2.94 4.29 2.04
N GLY A 34 -2.06 4.87 1.24
CA GLY A 34 -0.75 5.21 1.75
C GLY A 34 0.22 5.75 0.73
N ILE A 35 1.45 5.91 1.19
CA ILE A 35 2.56 6.41 0.40
C ILE A 35 3.87 5.77 0.85
N ILE A 36 4.72 5.47 -0.13
CA ILE A 36 6.13 5.18 0.06
C ILE A 36 6.90 6.38 -0.48
N GLU A 37 7.58 7.11 0.39
CA GLU A 37 8.32 8.34 0.10
C GLU A 37 9.83 8.11 0.19
N LYS A 38 10.59 9.02 -0.42
CA LYS A 38 12.07 8.99 -0.42
C LYS A 38 12.64 7.68 -0.99
N ILE A 39 11.99 7.12 -2.02
CA ILE A 39 12.51 5.98 -2.78
C ILE A 39 13.86 6.38 -3.39
N LYS A 40 14.83 5.45 -3.43
CA LYS A 40 16.21 5.68 -3.91
C LYS A 40 17.08 6.55 -3.00
N THR A 41 16.59 6.96 -1.83
CA THR A 41 17.41 7.62 -0.81
C THR A 41 17.97 6.60 0.20
N THR A 42 18.69 7.08 1.21
CA THR A 42 19.22 6.27 2.31
C THR A 42 18.13 5.55 3.10
N GLN A 43 16.95 6.17 3.26
CA GLN A 43 15.88 5.68 4.11
C GLN A 43 14.52 6.07 3.54
N ALA A 44 13.82 5.09 2.96
CA ALA A 44 12.45 5.28 2.53
C ALA A 44 11.49 5.34 3.73
N ILE A 45 10.45 6.14 3.61
CA ILE A 45 9.39 6.27 4.62
C ILE A 45 8.13 5.62 4.05
N ILE A 46 7.52 4.73 4.81
CA ILE A 46 6.31 4.01 4.42
C ILE A 46 5.21 4.39 5.40
N LYS A 47 4.14 4.97 4.89
CA LYS A 47 2.93 5.32 5.64
C LYS A 47 1.76 4.59 5.03
N ILE A 48 1.08 3.76 5.82
CA ILE A 48 -0.10 3.03 5.38
C ILE A 48 -1.21 3.20 6.42
N LYS A 49 -2.35 3.67 5.96
CA LYS A 49 -3.60 3.73 6.71
C LYS A 49 -4.50 2.57 6.28
N PHE A 50 -4.95 1.80 7.25
CA PHE A 50 -6.05 0.84 7.15
C PHE A 50 -7.24 1.40 7.93
N LYS A 51 -8.43 0.81 7.77
CA LYS A 51 -9.67 1.27 8.44
C LYS A 51 -9.45 1.74 9.89
N ASN A 52 -8.79 0.92 10.72
CA ASN A 52 -8.59 1.21 12.16
C ASN A 52 -7.11 1.20 12.59
N LYS A 53 -6.16 1.24 11.65
CA LYS A 53 -4.73 1.14 11.96
C LYS A 53 -3.91 2.09 11.10
N PHE A 54 -2.86 2.65 11.68
CA PHE A 54 -1.86 3.40 10.96
C PHE A 54 -0.49 2.75 11.19
N LEU A 55 0.25 2.59 10.10
CA LEU A 55 1.59 2.03 10.07
C LEU A 55 2.51 3.10 9.49
N GLU A 56 3.47 3.54 10.29
CA GLU A 56 4.58 4.36 9.82
C GLU A 56 5.88 3.66 10.17
N LEU A 57 6.69 3.36 9.15
CA LEU A 57 7.99 2.74 9.33
C LEU A 57 8.97 3.22 8.29
N THR A 58 10.25 3.00 8.59
CA THR A 58 11.33 3.35 7.68
C THR A 58 12.02 2.09 7.17
N ASN A 59 12.51 2.14 5.93
CA ASN A 59 13.15 1.00 5.28
C ASN A 59 14.35 1.43 4.42
N LEU A 60 15.53 0.94 4.78
CA LEU A 60 16.80 1.24 4.11
C LEU A 60 16.96 0.52 2.74
N ASN A 61 16.09 -0.46 2.44
CA ASN A 61 16.24 -1.33 1.27
C ASN A 61 15.40 -0.94 0.05
N ILE A 62 14.61 0.14 0.11
CA ILE A 62 13.74 0.59 -0.99
C ILE A 62 14.50 1.53 -1.94
N LYS A 63 15.37 0.90 -2.75
CA LYS A 63 16.22 1.59 -3.74
C LYS A 63 15.60 1.73 -5.14
N SER A 64 14.34 1.35 -5.33
CA SER A 64 13.63 1.48 -6.61
C SER A 64 12.12 1.34 -6.44
N HIS A 65 11.34 1.83 -7.41
CA HIS A 65 9.88 1.64 -7.46
C HIS A 65 9.48 0.16 -7.50
N LYS A 66 10.25 -0.69 -8.20
CA LYS A 66 10.04 -2.13 -8.20
C LYS A 66 10.12 -2.72 -6.78
N LYS A 67 11.12 -2.30 -5.99
CA LYS A 67 11.24 -2.72 -4.58
C LYS A 67 10.13 -2.12 -3.72
N ALA A 68 9.74 -0.87 -3.96
CA ALA A 68 8.63 -0.21 -3.27
C ALA A 68 7.31 -0.97 -3.49
N LEU A 69 6.98 -1.30 -4.75
CA LEU A 69 5.80 -2.07 -5.10
C LEU A 69 5.83 -3.49 -4.51
N LYS A 70 6.98 -4.18 -4.58
CA LYS A 70 7.13 -5.49 -3.94
C LYS A 70 6.89 -5.44 -2.43
N HIS A 71 7.41 -4.40 -1.77
CA HIS A 71 7.17 -4.18 -0.36
C HIS A 71 5.68 -3.91 -0.09
N LEU A 72 5.05 -3.03 -0.87
CA LEU A 72 3.62 -2.73 -0.77
C LEU A 72 2.75 -3.98 -0.88
N ILE A 73 2.92 -4.78 -1.94
CA ILE A 73 2.13 -6.01 -2.15
C ILE A 73 2.36 -6.99 -1.01
N LYS A 74 3.62 -7.16 -0.55
CA LYS A 74 3.92 -8.02 0.61
C LYS A 74 3.21 -7.55 1.88
N THR A 75 3.18 -6.24 2.13
CA THR A 75 2.52 -5.67 3.31
C THR A 75 1.00 -5.83 3.24
N LEU A 76 0.38 -5.57 2.09
CA LEU A 76 -1.07 -5.72 1.89
C LEU A 76 -1.53 -7.18 1.99
N THR A 77 -0.71 -8.14 1.56
CA THR A 77 -1.05 -9.58 1.55
C THR A 77 -0.57 -10.35 2.79
N ASN A 78 0.05 -9.68 3.76
CA ASN A 78 0.62 -10.34 4.94
C ASN A 78 -0.48 -10.79 5.93
N LYS A 79 -0.77 -12.10 5.94
CA LYS A 79 -1.75 -12.72 6.85
C LYS A 79 -1.47 -12.49 8.33
N LYS A 80 -0.19 -12.39 8.76
CA LYS A 80 0.17 -12.19 10.17
C LYS A 80 -0.23 -10.82 10.73
N GLN A 81 -0.35 -9.80 9.87
CA GLN A 81 -0.73 -8.46 10.31
C GLN A 81 -2.26 -8.26 10.34
N LYS A 82 -3.05 -9.27 9.93
CA LYS A 82 -4.52 -9.22 9.75
C LYS A 82 -4.94 -7.97 8.92
N LEU A 83 -4.20 -7.67 7.85
CA LEU A 83 -4.38 -6.41 7.10
C LEU A 83 -5.34 -6.57 5.92
N LEU A 84 -5.24 -7.66 5.16
CA LEU A 84 -6.27 -8.17 4.28
C LEU A 84 -6.19 -9.70 4.23
N ILE A 85 -7.34 -10.36 4.38
CA ILE A 85 -7.51 -11.76 3.98
C ILE A 85 -8.18 -11.68 2.61
N ILE A 86 -7.36 -11.70 1.56
CA ILE A 86 -7.82 -11.94 0.19
C ILE A 86 -7.84 -13.45 -0.03
#